data_AF-A0A4Y2R105-F1
#
_entry.id   AF-A0A4Y2R105-F1
#
_cell.length_a   1.000
_cell.length_b   1.000
_cell.length_c   1.000
_cell.angle_alpha   90.00
_cell.angle_beta   90.00
_cell.angle_gamma   90.00
#
_symmetry.space_group_name_H-M   'P 1'
#
loop_
_entity.id
_entity.type
_entity.pdbx_description
1 polymer ?
#
loop_
_entity_poly.entity_id
_entity_poly.type
_entity_poly.pdbx_seq_one_letter_code
_entity_poly.pdbx_strand_id
1 'polypeptide(L)'
;KNPNFNEVIQVFKNPNADPEIIAEAGERFLLELYGHSDVKSKKSMSLNDYRYTCFTKSPYKSKFNIASLPPTEAAARQHSFRTYHQVQQWYGNEQNTEQWGWNRNKNGLIRVTTLEPPAPEILLKLISCKCKKGCQKACGCRKVGLKCSVICTICIGTCDNSQVPSHDSVEEEETETVFEQTYDGIENEEDHDESDNPIADDAEEISVCDVSIDTDDDELATPGPSRTEKRRRLR
;
A
#
# COMPACT_ATOMS: atom_id res chain seq x y z
N LYS A 1 -11.14 -13.43 -23.17
CA LYS A 1 -9.90 -12.65 -22.91
C LYS A 1 -10.28 -11.18 -22.96
N ASN A 2 -9.96 -10.38 -21.94
CA ASN A 2 -10.21 -8.93 -21.96
C ASN A 2 -9.26 -8.30 -23.02
N PRO A 3 -9.77 -7.72 -24.11
CA PRO A 3 -8.94 -7.16 -25.18
C PRO A 3 -8.06 -6.00 -24.70
N ASN A 4 -8.45 -5.32 -23.62
CA ASN A 4 -7.73 -4.16 -23.05
C ASN A 4 -6.31 -4.52 -22.60
N PHE A 5 -6.04 -5.80 -22.27
CA PHE A 5 -4.71 -6.21 -21.83
C PHE A 5 -3.74 -6.54 -22.97
N ASN A 6 -4.20 -6.62 -24.22
CA ASN A 6 -3.31 -6.99 -25.32
C ASN A 6 -2.17 -5.98 -25.49
N GLU A 7 -2.46 -4.68 -25.40
CA GLU A 7 -1.46 -3.62 -25.52
C GLU A 7 -0.42 -3.70 -24.39
N VAL A 8 -0.88 -3.88 -23.15
CA VAL A 8 0.01 -4.09 -21.99
C VAL A 8 0.92 -5.30 -22.21
N ILE A 9 0.35 -6.43 -22.65
CA ILE A 9 1.14 -7.65 -22.86
C ILE A 9 2.23 -7.44 -23.92
N GLN A 10 1.98 -6.64 -24.96
CA GLN A 10 3.02 -6.35 -25.96
C GLN A 10 4.18 -5.55 -25.38
N VAL A 11 3.92 -4.59 -24.48
CA VAL A 11 4.97 -3.85 -23.78
C VAL A 11 5.87 -4.81 -23.00
N PHE A 12 5.28 -5.70 -22.21
CA PHE A 12 6.05 -6.63 -21.37
C PHE A 12 6.87 -7.66 -22.16
N LYS A 13 6.49 -7.94 -23.42
CA LYS A 13 7.23 -8.83 -24.32
C LYS A 13 8.42 -8.15 -24.99
N ASN A 14 8.41 -6.83 -25.13
CA ASN A 14 9.48 -6.11 -25.82
C ASN A 14 10.77 -6.06 -24.96
N PRO A 15 11.89 -6.66 -25.42
CA PRO A 15 13.15 -6.67 -24.66
C PRO A 15 13.80 -5.29 -24.51
N ASN A 16 13.38 -4.32 -25.31
CA ASN A 16 13.89 -2.95 -25.30
C ASN A 16 12.82 -1.94 -24.85
N ALA A 17 11.79 -2.40 -24.12
CA ALA A 17 10.79 -1.50 -23.58
C ALA A 17 11.42 -0.55 -22.56
N ASP A 18 11.07 0.73 -22.67
CA ASP A 18 11.49 1.74 -21.72
C ASP A 18 10.87 1.48 -20.34
N PRO A 19 11.63 1.64 -19.23
CA PRO A 19 11.11 1.44 -17.88
C PRO A 19 9.83 2.23 -17.58
N GLU A 20 9.70 3.47 -18.03
CA GLU A 20 8.49 4.25 -17.74
C GLU A 20 7.28 3.68 -18.48
N ILE A 21 7.46 3.25 -19.73
CA ILE A 21 6.40 2.57 -20.50
C ILE A 21 5.98 1.25 -19.85
N ILE A 22 6.92 0.51 -19.25
CA ILE A 22 6.63 -0.70 -18.47
C ILE A 22 5.83 -0.35 -17.21
N ALA A 23 6.22 0.71 -16.51
CA ALA A 23 5.52 1.19 -15.31
C ALA A 23 4.08 1.60 -15.62
N GLU A 24 3.88 2.44 -16.63
CA GLU A 24 2.55 2.86 -17.11
C GLU A 24 1.69 1.68 -17.55
N ALA A 25 2.27 0.72 -18.29
CA ALA A 25 1.52 -0.45 -18.76
C ALA A 25 1.07 -1.32 -17.59
N GLY A 26 1.91 -1.49 -16.56
CA GLY A 26 1.53 -2.21 -15.36
C GLY A 26 0.53 -1.45 -14.48
N GLU A 27 0.60 -0.13 -14.42
CA GLU A 27 -0.40 0.71 -13.77
C GLU A 27 -1.78 0.57 -14.42
N ARG A 28 -1.85 0.68 -15.76
CA ARG A 28 -3.09 0.47 -16.53
C ARG A 28 -3.66 -0.93 -16.30
N PHE A 29 -2.81 -1.95 -16.25
CA PHE A 29 -3.23 -3.31 -15.93
C PHE A 29 -3.89 -3.40 -14.55
N LEU A 30 -3.28 -2.78 -13.54
CA LEU A 30 -3.79 -2.79 -12.17
C LEU A 30 -5.08 -1.97 -12.04
N LEU A 31 -5.20 -0.82 -12.70
CA LEU A 31 -6.45 -0.05 -12.73
C LEU A 31 -7.61 -0.91 -13.24
N GLU A 32 -7.44 -1.55 -14.40
CA GLU A 32 -8.47 -2.43 -14.97
C GLU A 32 -8.74 -3.66 -14.09
N LEU A 33 -7.69 -4.26 -13.49
CA LEU A 33 -7.82 -5.40 -12.57
C LEU A 33 -8.68 -5.05 -11.34
N TYR A 34 -8.53 -3.84 -10.81
CA TYR A 34 -9.32 -3.36 -9.67
C TYR A 34 -10.65 -2.70 -10.10
N GLY A 35 -10.99 -2.74 -11.39
CA GLY A 35 -12.29 -2.33 -11.93
C GLY A 35 -12.39 -0.87 -12.37
N HIS A 36 -11.27 -0.14 -12.49
CA HIS A 36 -11.23 1.14 -13.14
C HIS A 36 -10.97 0.99 -14.64
N SER A 37 -11.90 1.42 -15.49
CA SER A 37 -11.67 1.43 -16.94
C SER A 37 -11.80 2.83 -17.53
N ASP A 38 -10.75 3.26 -18.24
CA ASP A 38 -10.67 4.58 -18.90
C ASP A 38 -11.76 4.76 -19.96
N VAL A 39 -12.17 3.66 -20.59
CA VAL A 39 -13.27 3.61 -21.58
C VAL A 39 -14.59 4.09 -20.98
N LYS A 40 -14.81 3.83 -19.68
CA LYS A 40 -16.02 4.27 -18.95
C LYS A 40 -15.83 5.63 -18.30
N SER A 41 -14.63 5.94 -17.80
CA SER A 41 -14.40 7.14 -16.97
C SER A 41 -14.09 8.43 -17.78
N LYS A 42 -13.69 8.33 -19.06
CA LYS A 42 -13.26 9.45 -19.93
C LYS A 42 -12.18 10.36 -19.33
N LYS A 43 -11.58 9.98 -18.20
CA LYS A 43 -10.59 10.75 -17.45
C LYS A 43 -9.44 9.81 -17.10
N SER A 44 -8.24 10.16 -17.55
CA SER A 44 -7.02 9.50 -17.09
C SER A 44 -6.89 9.69 -15.58
N MET A 45 -6.71 8.61 -14.83
CA MET A 45 -6.59 8.65 -13.39
C MET A 45 -5.40 7.81 -12.95
N SER A 46 -4.58 8.34 -12.04
CA SER A 46 -3.47 7.57 -11.48
C SER A 46 -3.97 6.49 -10.52
N LEU A 47 -3.14 5.49 -10.27
CA LEU A 47 -3.40 4.45 -9.28
C LEU A 47 -3.56 5.03 -7.88
N ASN A 48 -2.79 6.07 -7.55
CA ASN A 48 -2.91 6.77 -6.26
C ASN A 48 -4.25 7.50 -6.14
N ASP A 49 -4.70 8.20 -7.19
CA ASP A 49 -6.02 8.86 -7.22
C ASP A 49 -7.15 7.84 -7.14
N TYR A 50 -7.01 6.70 -7.83
CA TYR A 50 -7.99 5.63 -7.76
C TYR A 50 -8.03 5.01 -6.37
N ARG A 51 -6.86 4.70 -5.80
CA ARG A 51 -6.73 4.17 -4.45
C ARG A 51 -7.38 5.09 -3.43
N TYR A 52 -7.18 6.40 -3.56
CA TYR A 52 -7.82 7.39 -2.71
C TYR A 52 -9.35 7.38 -2.88
N THR A 53 -9.84 7.31 -4.11
CA THR A 53 -11.28 7.20 -4.40
C THR A 53 -11.90 5.93 -3.81
N CYS A 54 -11.22 4.78 -3.90
CA CYS A 54 -11.64 3.54 -3.25
C CYS A 54 -11.69 3.68 -1.73
N PHE A 55 -10.70 4.37 -1.15
CA PHE A 55 -10.63 4.61 0.28
C PHE A 55 -11.73 5.56 0.77
N THR A 56 -12.02 6.68 0.08
CA THR A 56 -13.06 7.62 0.49
C THR A 56 -14.48 7.06 0.36
N LYS A 57 -14.70 6.09 -0.53
CA LYS A 57 -15.95 5.35 -0.65
C LYS A 57 -16.11 4.22 0.38
N SER A 58 -15.02 3.85 1.05
CA SER A 58 -15.01 2.77 2.03
C SER A 58 -15.82 2.96 3.32
N PRO A 59 -15.98 4.18 3.89
CA PRO A 59 -16.71 4.38 5.15
C PRO A 59 -18.20 4.02 5.04
N TYR A 60 -18.73 4.03 3.82
CA TYR A 60 -20.11 3.63 3.53
C TYR A 60 -20.29 2.10 3.47
N LYS A 61 -19.19 1.33 3.58
CA LYS A 61 -19.21 -0.13 3.61
C LYS A 61 -19.12 -0.63 5.04
N SER A 62 -20.06 -1.46 5.44
CA SER A 62 -20.13 -2.03 6.80
C SER A 62 -18.92 -2.92 7.17
N LYS A 63 -18.15 -3.41 6.19
CA LYS A 63 -16.99 -4.30 6.37
C LYS A 63 -15.87 -4.01 5.37
N PHE A 64 -15.31 -2.79 5.39
CA PHE A 64 -14.16 -2.48 4.53
C PHE A 64 -12.88 -3.18 4.99
N ASN A 65 -12.24 -3.90 4.09
CA ASN A 65 -10.90 -4.47 4.28
C ASN A 65 -9.87 -3.62 3.54
N ILE A 66 -8.86 -3.09 4.24
CA ILE A 66 -7.77 -2.31 3.64
C ILE A 66 -7.04 -3.07 2.53
N ALA A 67 -7.01 -4.41 2.59
CA ALA A 67 -6.40 -5.26 1.58
C ALA A 67 -7.13 -5.26 0.23
N SER A 68 -8.39 -4.77 0.18
CA SER A 68 -9.13 -4.65 -1.09
C SER A 68 -8.74 -3.41 -1.90
N LEU A 69 -7.93 -2.51 -1.35
CA LEU A 69 -7.44 -1.34 -2.06
C LEU A 69 -6.39 -1.74 -3.12
N PRO A 70 -6.37 -1.07 -4.29
CA PRO A 70 -5.29 -1.23 -5.27
C PRO A 70 -3.95 -0.82 -4.65
N PRO A 71 -2.81 -1.39 -5.07
CA PRO A 71 -1.50 -0.98 -4.54
C PRO A 71 -1.22 0.51 -4.79
N THR A 72 -0.22 1.08 -4.10
CA THR A 72 0.26 2.43 -4.43
C THR A 72 0.98 2.41 -5.77
N GLU A 73 1.02 3.55 -6.46
CA GLU A 73 1.72 3.69 -7.75
C GLU A 73 3.20 3.25 -7.64
N ALA A 74 3.89 3.67 -6.57
CA ALA A 74 5.27 3.29 -6.32
C ALA A 74 5.45 1.76 -6.16
N ALA A 75 4.53 1.09 -5.45
CA ALA A 75 4.57 -0.35 -5.29
C ALA A 75 4.23 -1.09 -6.60
N ALA A 76 3.26 -0.56 -7.36
CA ALA A 76 2.89 -1.03 -8.68
C ALA A 76 4.08 -0.95 -9.65
N ARG A 77 4.77 0.19 -9.73
CA ARG A 77 5.98 0.40 -10.54
C ARG A 77 7.04 -0.67 -10.27
N GLN A 78 7.34 -0.93 -8.99
CA GLN A 78 8.29 -1.98 -8.61
C GLN A 78 7.81 -3.40 -8.97
N HIS A 79 6.52 -3.67 -8.84
CA HIS A 79 5.93 -4.94 -9.26
C HIS A 79 6.05 -5.12 -10.79
N SER A 80 5.72 -4.09 -11.57
CA SER A 80 5.85 -4.08 -13.04
C SER A 80 7.27 -4.41 -13.48
N PHE A 81 8.28 -3.82 -12.85
CA PHE A 81 9.68 -4.12 -13.15
C PHE A 81 10.05 -5.58 -12.90
N ARG A 82 9.65 -6.14 -11.76
CA ARG A 82 9.93 -7.56 -11.47
C ARG A 82 9.23 -8.49 -12.44
N THR A 83 7.98 -8.19 -12.77
CA THR A 83 7.18 -8.96 -13.73
C THR A 83 7.81 -8.88 -15.13
N TYR A 84 8.23 -7.69 -15.56
CA TYR A 84 8.95 -7.50 -16.81
C TYR A 84 10.22 -8.35 -16.86
N HIS A 85 11.09 -8.23 -15.87
CA HIS A 85 12.31 -9.05 -15.80
C HIS A 85 12.00 -10.56 -15.85
N GLN A 86 10.97 -11.02 -15.13
CA GLN A 86 10.57 -12.42 -15.17
C GLN A 86 10.11 -12.88 -16.57
N VAL A 87 9.34 -12.04 -17.27
CA VAL A 87 8.93 -12.30 -18.65
C VAL A 87 10.14 -12.35 -19.58
N GLN A 88 11.07 -11.39 -19.46
CA GLN A 88 12.27 -11.34 -20.28
C GLN A 88 13.17 -12.56 -20.08
N GLN A 89 13.31 -13.05 -18.85
CA GLN A 89 14.01 -14.30 -18.57
C GLN A 89 13.38 -15.50 -19.27
N TRP A 90 12.04 -15.58 -19.35
CA TRP A 90 11.38 -16.67 -20.08
C TRP A 90 11.62 -16.62 -21.60
N TYR A 91 11.90 -15.44 -22.14
CA TYR A 91 12.31 -15.26 -23.53
C TYR A 91 13.82 -15.45 -23.76
N GLY A 92 14.59 -15.75 -22.71
CA GLY A 92 16.04 -15.93 -22.80
C GLY A 92 16.83 -14.63 -22.86
N ASN A 93 16.21 -13.49 -22.51
CA ASN A 93 16.88 -12.20 -22.46
C ASN A 93 17.53 -12.02 -21.08
N GLU A 94 18.86 -11.95 -21.05
CA GLU A 94 19.60 -11.68 -19.82
C GLU A 94 19.60 -10.18 -19.52
N GLN A 95 19.09 -9.82 -18.34
CA GLN A 95 19.05 -8.45 -17.85
C GLN A 95 19.60 -8.37 -16.43
N ASN A 96 20.11 -7.20 -16.05
CA ASN A 96 20.56 -6.98 -14.68
C ASN A 96 19.35 -6.94 -13.73
N THR A 97 19.22 -7.93 -12.86
CA THR A 97 18.14 -8.03 -11.85
C THR A 97 17.97 -6.76 -11.02
N GLU A 98 19.05 -6.07 -10.69
CA GLU A 98 19.02 -4.90 -9.79
C GLU A 98 18.37 -3.67 -10.42
N GLN A 99 18.27 -3.63 -11.76
CA GLN A 99 17.56 -2.57 -12.48
C GLN A 99 16.05 -2.80 -12.49
N TRP A 100 15.58 -3.98 -12.09
CA TRP A 100 14.21 -4.41 -12.30
C TRP A 100 13.50 -4.82 -11.00
N GLY A 101 13.59 -3.96 -9.99
CA GLY A 101 12.84 -4.09 -8.73
C GLY A 101 13.37 -5.15 -7.77
N TRP A 102 14.65 -5.50 -7.90
CA TRP A 102 15.40 -6.33 -6.96
C TRP A 102 16.60 -5.56 -6.41
N ASN A 103 17.00 -5.87 -5.18
CA ASN A 103 18.26 -5.40 -4.59
C ASN A 103 19.10 -6.61 -4.19
N ARG A 104 20.43 -6.51 -4.24
CA ARG A 104 21.31 -7.55 -3.68
C ARG A 104 21.72 -7.22 -2.26
N ASN A 105 21.67 -8.21 -1.39
CA ASN A 105 22.28 -8.18 -0.07
C ASN A 105 23.21 -9.39 0.11
N LYS A 106 23.81 -9.51 1.30
CA LYS A 106 24.72 -10.62 1.67
C LYS A 106 24.07 -12.01 1.55
N ASN A 107 22.74 -12.08 1.58
CA ASN A 107 21.95 -13.31 1.58
C ASN A 107 21.29 -13.59 0.21
N GLY A 108 21.55 -12.77 -0.81
CA GLY A 108 21.01 -12.93 -2.17
C GLY A 108 20.17 -11.75 -2.64
N LEU A 109 19.21 -12.01 -3.53
CA LEU A 109 18.29 -11.00 -4.06
C LEU A 109 17.10 -10.81 -3.13
N ILE A 110 16.78 -9.57 -2.82
CA ILE A 110 15.57 -9.16 -2.09
C ILE A 110 14.67 -8.32 -3.00
N ARG A 111 13.36 -8.49 -2.86
CA ARG A 111 12.37 -7.72 -3.61
C ARG A 111 12.32 -6.29 -3.08
N VAL A 112 12.36 -5.31 -3.98
CA VAL A 112 12.06 -3.91 -3.66
C VAL A 112 10.55 -3.73 -3.69
N THR A 113 9.91 -3.59 -2.53
CA THR A 113 8.44 -3.50 -2.48
C THR A 113 7.91 -2.11 -2.84
N THR A 114 8.62 -1.06 -2.44
CA THR A 114 8.37 0.35 -2.75
C THR A 114 9.66 1.14 -2.52
N LEU A 115 9.81 2.29 -3.19
CA LEU A 115 10.87 3.26 -2.92
C LEU A 115 10.39 4.43 -2.06
N GLU A 116 9.07 4.53 -1.84
CA GLU A 116 8.50 5.58 -1.01
C GLU A 116 8.57 5.26 0.48
N PRO A 117 8.64 6.30 1.33
CA PRO A 117 8.53 6.12 2.77
C PRO A 117 7.16 5.51 3.14
N PRO A 118 7.06 4.81 4.28
CA PRO A 118 5.82 4.16 4.71
C PRO A 118 4.67 5.14 5.01
N ALA A 119 4.99 6.42 5.25
CA ALA A 119 4.04 7.51 5.39
C ALA A 119 4.75 8.83 5.05
N PRO A 120 4.00 9.89 4.71
CA PRO A 120 4.52 11.25 4.62
C PRO A 120 5.31 11.64 5.87
N GLU A 121 6.42 12.36 5.68
CA GLU A 121 7.34 12.72 6.78
C GLU A 121 6.63 13.51 7.89
N ILE A 122 5.67 14.37 7.52
CA ILE A 122 4.87 15.12 8.49
C ILE A 122 4.08 14.17 9.40
N LEU A 123 3.46 13.12 8.86
CA LEU A 123 2.74 12.13 9.66
C LEU A 123 3.70 11.32 10.53
N LEU A 124 4.90 11.01 10.05
CA LEU A 124 5.94 10.37 10.86
C LEU A 124 6.35 11.26 12.06
N LYS A 125 6.36 12.59 11.89
CA LYS A 125 6.59 13.56 12.97
C LYS A 125 5.40 13.64 13.96
N LEU A 126 4.22 13.15 13.61
CA LEU A 126 3.07 13.04 14.53
C LEU A 126 3.01 11.70 15.27
N ILE A 127 3.87 10.72 14.95
CA ILE A 127 3.85 9.41 15.62
C ILE A 127 4.37 9.52 17.05
N SER A 128 3.48 9.27 18.01
CA SER A 128 3.81 9.20 19.43
C SER A 128 3.53 7.81 20.01
N CYS A 129 4.39 7.39 20.94
CA CYS A 129 4.23 6.15 21.68
C CYS A 129 3.28 6.39 22.87
N LYS A 130 2.36 5.46 23.17
CA LYS A 130 1.49 5.52 24.39
C LYS A 130 2.22 5.08 25.66
N CYS A 131 3.55 5.05 25.67
CA CYS A 131 4.31 4.57 26.82
C CYS A 131 4.23 5.58 27.95
N LYS A 132 4.14 5.05 29.19
CA LYS A 132 4.06 5.85 30.42
C LYS A 132 5.40 5.98 31.16
N LYS A 133 6.39 5.16 30.82
CA LYS A 133 7.68 5.03 31.55
C LYS A 133 8.85 4.75 30.57
N GLY A 134 9.07 5.66 29.62
CA GLY A 134 10.10 5.52 28.57
C GLY A 134 9.70 4.59 27.41
N CYS A 135 10.33 4.73 26.25
CA CYS A 135 10.00 3.98 25.02
C CYS A 135 11.03 2.85 24.77
N GLN A 136 11.10 1.91 25.73
CA GLN A 136 11.95 0.70 25.69
C GLN A 136 11.36 -0.41 24.77
N LYS A 137 11.69 -1.69 25.00
CA LYS A 137 11.24 -2.85 24.17
C LYS A 137 9.72 -2.94 23.95
N ALA A 138 8.91 -2.42 24.87
CA ALA A 138 7.45 -2.45 24.76
C ALA A 138 6.87 -1.33 23.87
N CYS A 139 7.67 -0.34 23.47
CA CYS A 139 7.24 0.77 22.65
C CYS A 139 6.74 0.32 21.28
N GLY A 140 5.51 0.70 20.92
CA GLY A 140 4.92 0.42 19.62
C GLY A 140 5.76 0.96 18.46
N CYS A 141 6.22 2.21 18.54
CA CYS A 141 7.08 2.84 17.53
C CYS A 141 8.36 2.03 17.31
N ARG A 142 9.05 1.66 18.40
CA ARG A 142 10.29 0.87 18.34
C ARG A 142 10.07 -0.52 17.71
N LYS A 143 8.95 -1.19 18.05
CA LYS A 143 8.63 -2.52 17.51
C LYS A 143 8.48 -2.52 15.99
N VAL A 144 7.96 -1.43 15.42
CA VAL A 144 7.82 -1.27 13.97
C VAL A 144 9.03 -0.57 13.33
N GLY A 145 10.14 -0.45 14.07
CA GLY A 145 11.39 0.16 13.58
C GLY A 145 11.37 1.68 13.46
N LEU A 146 10.39 2.37 14.04
CA LEU A 146 10.25 3.82 14.00
C LEU A 146 10.78 4.50 15.26
N LYS A 147 11.32 5.71 15.09
CA LYS A 147 11.66 6.63 16.18
C LYS A 147 10.41 7.38 16.65
N CYS A 148 10.31 7.63 17.95
CA CYS A 148 9.25 8.45 18.52
C CYS A 148 9.50 9.91 18.16
N SER A 149 8.44 10.63 17.79
CA SER A 149 8.56 12.06 17.54
C SER A 149 8.65 12.88 18.83
N VAL A 150 8.94 14.18 18.67
CA VAL A 150 9.00 15.17 19.76
C VAL A 150 7.66 15.35 20.49
N ILE A 151 6.54 14.95 19.87
CA ILE A 151 5.20 14.97 20.46
C ILE A 151 4.99 13.81 21.44
N CYS A 152 5.95 12.89 21.57
CA CYS A 152 5.93 11.86 22.61
C CYS A 152 6.23 12.45 24.01
N THR A 153 5.38 13.36 24.46
CA THR A 153 5.48 14.12 25.71
C THR A 153 5.23 13.26 26.94
N ILE A 154 4.47 12.16 26.81
CA ILE A 154 4.20 11.23 27.92
C ILE A 154 5.50 10.58 28.43
N CYS A 155 6.55 10.52 27.60
CA CYS A 155 7.86 10.04 28.04
C CYS A 155 8.72 11.11 28.76
N ILE A 156 8.17 12.30 29.04
CA ILE A 156 8.75 13.38 29.85
C ILE A 156 10.28 13.47 29.71
N GLY A 157 10.77 13.73 28.49
CA GLY A 157 12.20 13.92 28.22
C GLY A 157 13.11 12.70 28.40
N THR A 158 12.60 11.56 28.86
CA THR A 158 13.35 10.30 29.04
C THR A 158 13.11 9.31 27.91
N CYS A 159 12.58 9.80 26.77
CA CYS A 159 12.37 8.98 25.60
C CYS A 159 13.72 8.54 25.01
N ASP A 160 14.13 7.32 25.33
CA ASP A 160 15.30 6.63 24.79
C ASP A 160 15.13 6.21 23.32
N ASN A 161 13.98 6.51 22.72
CA ASN A 161 13.67 6.26 21.30
C ASN A 161 13.33 7.55 20.55
N SER A 162 13.74 8.72 21.04
CA SER A 162 13.47 10.01 20.37
C SER A 162 14.23 10.15 19.05
N GLN A 163 13.72 11.03 18.18
CA GLN A 163 14.49 11.60 17.09
C GLN A 163 15.48 12.61 17.70
N VAL A 164 16.78 12.42 17.48
CA VAL A 164 17.78 13.44 17.84
C VAL A 164 17.62 14.58 16.83
N PRO A 165 17.42 15.84 17.25
CA PRO A 165 17.44 16.95 16.31
C PRO A 165 18.81 16.96 15.61
N SER A 166 18.82 16.81 14.28
CA SER A 166 20.00 17.16 13.49
C SER A 166 20.20 18.67 13.66
N HIS A 167 21.33 19.05 14.26
CA HIS A 167 21.76 20.44 14.35
C HIS A 167 22.24 20.89 12.97
N ASP A 168 21.31 21.07 12.03
CA ASP A 168 21.54 21.90 10.87
C ASP A 168 21.15 23.32 11.29
N SER A 169 22.18 24.14 11.50
CA SER A 169 22.07 25.56 11.77
C SER A 169 21.25 26.23 10.67
N VAL A 170 20.01 26.61 11.01
CA VAL A 170 19.21 27.55 10.23
C VAL A 170 18.71 28.62 11.20
N GLU A 171 18.97 29.86 10.81
CA GLU A 171 18.59 31.09 11.49
C GLU A 171 17.08 31.10 11.82
N GLU A 172 16.75 31.62 12.99
CA GLU A 172 15.41 31.67 13.57
C GLU A 172 14.48 32.55 12.70
N GLU A 173 13.48 31.95 12.07
CA GLU A 173 12.24 32.66 11.71
C GLU A 173 11.11 32.14 12.60
N GLU A 174 10.59 33.04 13.44
CA GLU A 174 9.51 32.81 14.39
C GLU A 174 8.19 32.50 13.65
N THR A 175 7.61 31.32 13.88
CA THR A 175 6.21 31.06 13.50
C THR A 175 5.37 30.91 14.77
N GLU A 176 4.50 31.89 14.99
CA GLU A 176 3.53 31.97 16.08
C GLU A 176 2.63 30.73 16.19
N THR A 177 2.43 30.31 17.43
CA THR A 177 1.60 29.19 17.84
C THR A 177 0.11 29.56 17.80
N VAL A 178 -0.65 28.99 16.86
CA VAL A 178 -2.12 29.02 16.89
C VAL A 178 -2.62 27.68 17.42
N PHE A 179 -2.85 27.58 18.73
CA PHE A 179 -3.71 26.55 19.30
C PHE A 179 -4.40 27.08 20.54
N GLU A 180 -5.47 27.84 20.34
CA GLU A 180 -6.51 27.98 21.34
C GLU A 180 -7.84 28.25 20.67
N GLN A 181 -8.91 27.72 21.27
CA GLN A 181 -10.33 27.84 20.94
C GLN A 181 -10.91 26.72 20.07
N THR A 182 -11.43 25.68 20.74
CA THR A 182 -12.85 25.30 20.61
C THR A 182 -13.22 24.34 21.74
N TYR A 183 -13.77 24.89 22.83
CA TYR A 183 -14.76 24.23 23.68
C TYR A 183 -15.57 25.35 24.33
N ASP A 184 -16.78 25.59 23.83
CA ASP A 184 -17.94 25.97 24.65
C ASP A 184 -19.21 25.98 23.79
N GLY A 185 -20.30 25.40 24.34
CA GLY A 185 -21.67 25.61 23.86
C GLY A 185 -22.39 24.38 23.30
N ILE A 186 -22.85 23.48 24.18
CA ILE A 186 -24.03 22.65 23.92
C ILE A 186 -25.23 23.43 24.45
N GLU A 187 -26.17 23.82 23.60
CA GLU A 187 -27.56 24.08 23.98
C GLU A 187 -28.49 23.41 22.95
N ASN A 188 -29.44 22.64 23.48
CA ASN A 188 -30.54 22.00 22.76
C ASN A 188 -31.69 22.98 22.61
N GLU A 189 -32.38 23.03 21.47
CA GLU A 189 -33.83 23.24 21.40
C GLU A 189 -34.44 22.44 20.23
N GLU A 190 -35.62 21.88 20.50
CA GLU A 190 -36.41 20.92 19.71
C GLU A 190 -37.39 21.59 18.72
N ASP A 191 -37.74 20.83 17.66
CA ASP A 191 -38.99 20.78 16.87
C ASP A 191 -39.58 22.01 16.13
N HIS A 192 -39.77 21.90 14.79
CA HIS A 192 -41.05 21.49 14.17
C HIS A 192 -41.04 21.47 12.61
N ASP A 193 -41.72 20.43 12.10
CA ASP A 193 -42.22 19.97 10.79
C ASP A 193 -42.21 20.75 9.44
N GLU A 194 -42.18 19.88 8.41
CA GLU A 194 -42.78 19.91 7.04
C GLU A 194 -42.28 20.89 5.95
N SER A 195 -41.69 20.34 4.88
CA SER A 195 -42.42 20.06 3.62
C SER A 195 -41.50 19.57 2.49
N ASP A 196 -42.08 18.71 1.65
CA ASP A 196 -41.50 17.93 0.55
C ASP A 196 -40.79 18.75 -0.56
N ASN A 197 -39.71 18.19 -1.12
CA ASN A 197 -39.78 17.65 -2.49
C ASN A 197 -38.55 16.81 -2.89
N PRO A 198 -38.72 15.84 -3.81
CA PRO A 198 -37.72 14.84 -4.16
C PRO A 198 -36.82 15.35 -5.29
N ILE A 199 -35.51 15.13 -5.15
CA ILE A 199 -34.62 15.11 -6.31
C ILE A 199 -34.17 13.66 -6.47
N ALA A 200 -34.78 13.02 -7.46
CA ALA A 200 -34.24 11.81 -8.05
C ALA A 200 -32.91 12.17 -8.71
N ASP A 201 -31.82 11.56 -8.24
CA ASP A 201 -30.62 11.41 -9.04
C ASP A 201 -30.30 9.92 -9.10
N ASP A 202 -30.48 9.38 -10.30
CA ASP A 202 -29.95 8.11 -10.76
C ASP A 202 -28.43 8.09 -10.54
N ALA A 203 -28.00 7.54 -9.41
CA ALA A 203 -26.63 7.08 -9.27
C ALA A 203 -26.56 5.66 -9.84
N GLU A 204 -26.01 5.53 -11.05
CA GLU A 204 -25.56 4.23 -11.55
C GLU A 204 -24.57 3.63 -10.53
N GLU A 205 -25.03 2.58 -9.86
CA GLU A 205 -24.27 1.69 -9.00
C GLU A 205 -23.13 1.04 -9.79
N ILE A 206 -21.98 1.71 -9.88
CA ILE A 206 -20.73 1.05 -10.28
C ILE A 206 -20.23 0.26 -9.06
N SER A 207 -20.73 -0.97 -8.93
CA SER A 207 -20.25 -1.95 -7.97
C SER A 207 -18.84 -2.38 -8.32
N VAL A 208 -17.81 -1.80 -7.67
CA VAL A 208 -16.50 -2.45 -7.52
C VAL A 208 -15.77 -1.99 -6.25
N CYS A 209 -15.71 -2.87 -5.25
CA CYS A 209 -14.45 -3.25 -4.59
C CYS A 209 -14.67 -4.48 -3.69
N ASP A 210 -15.23 -5.54 -4.28
CA ASP A 210 -15.12 -6.90 -3.75
C ASP A 210 -14.31 -7.73 -4.73
N VAL A 211 -12.99 -7.59 -4.66
CA VAL A 211 -12.08 -8.60 -5.21
C VAL A 211 -11.91 -9.64 -4.12
N SER A 212 -12.72 -10.70 -4.15
CA SER A 212 -12.50 -11.88 -3.34
C SER A 212 -11.25 -12.60 -3.87
N ILE A 213 -10.12 -12.41 -3.20
CA ILE A 213 -8.97 -13.30 -3.36
C ILE A 213 -9.26 -14.50 -2.47
N ASP A 214 -9.83 -15.56 -3.05
CA ASP A 214 -9.91 -16.86 -2.40
C ASP A 214 -8.47 -17.37 -2.23
N THR A 215 -7.93 -17.24 -1.03
CA THR A 215 -6.81 -18.06 -0.61
C THR A 215 -7.39 -19.38 -0.16
N ASP A 216 -7.49 -20.33 -1.08
CA ASP A 216 -7.58 -21.73 -0.68
C ASP A 216 -6.29 -22.05 0.08
N ASP A 217 -6.41 -22.22 1.39
CA ASP A 217 -5.40 -22.85 2.23
C ASP A 217 -5.22 -24.29 1.71
N ASP A 218 -4.30 -24.47 0.76
CA ASP A 218 -3.82 -25.78 0.36
C ASP A 218 -3.01 -26.34 1.53
N GLU A 219 -3.70 -27.09 2.38
CA GLU A 219 -3.15 -27.82 3.50
C GLU A 219 -2.02 -28.73 3.00
N LEU A 220 -0.77 -28.33 3.25
CA LEU A 220 0.41 -29.10 2.90
C LEU A 220 0.31 -30.50 3.53
N ALA A 221 -0.06 -31.48 2.71
CA ALA A 221 -0.04 -32.89 3.06
C ALA A 221 1.38 -33.27 3.54
N THR A 222 1.47 -33.62 4.82
CA THR A 222 2.69 -34.18 5.41
C THR A 222 2.98 -35.55 4.78
N PRO A 223 4.24 -35.84 4.35
CA PRO A 223 4.58 -37.17 3.87
C PRO A 223 4.59 -38.17 5.03
N GLY A 224 3.66 -39.13 5.01
CA GLY A 224 3.67 -40.27 5.91
C GLY A 224 4.91 -41.16 5.74
N PRO A 225 5.24 -42.01 6.73
CA PRO A 225 6.50 -42.72 6.78
C PRO A 225 6.65 -43.75 5.65
N SER A 226 7.85 -43.75 5.06
CA SER A 226 8.32 -44.64 4.00
C SER A 226 8.07 -46.12 4.33
N ARG A 227 7.27 -46.80 3.49
CA ARG A 227 7.18 -48.27 3.48
C ARG A 227 8.46 -48.83 2.85
N THR A 228 9.29 -49.47 3.66
CA THR A 228 10.44 -50.26 3.20
C THR A 228 10.00 -51.38 2.25
N GLU A 229 10.44 -51.28 1.00
CA GLU A 229 10.24 -52.30 -0.02
C GLU A 229 11.23 -53.46 0.19
N LYS A 230 10.68 -54.65 0.47
CA LYS A 230 11.47 -55.89 0.60
C LYS A 230 11.99 -56.30 -0.79
N ARG A 231 13.29 -56.10 -1.02
CA ARG A 231 14.03 -56.73 -2.12
C ARG A 231 13.86 -58.25 -2.07
N ARG A 232 13.18 -58.82 -3.06
CA ARG A 232 13.24 -60.26 -3.40
C ARG A 232 14.69 -60.60 -3.78
N ARG A 233 15.30 -61.55 -3.05
CA ARG A 233 16.55 -62.20 -3.47
C ARG A 233 16.20 -63.28 -4.50
N LEU A 234 16.85 -63.24 -5.67
CA LEU A 234 16.90 -64.38 -6.58
C LEU A 234 17.74 -65.50 -5.97
N ARG A 235 17.16 -66.69 -5.85
CA ARG A 235 17.74 -67.99 -6.18
C ARG A 235 16.62 -68.92 -6.63
#